data_AF-A0A7S7FNS7-F1
#
_entry.id   AF-A0A7S7FNS7-F1
#
_cell.length_a   1.000
_cell.length_b   1.000
_cell.length_c   1.000
_cell.angle_alpha   90.00
_cell.angle_beta   90.00
_cell.angle_gamma   90.00
#
_symmetry.space_group_name_H-M   'P 1'
#
loop_
_entity.id
_entity.type
_entity.pdbx_description
1 polymer ?
#
loop_
_entity_poly.entity_id
_entity_poly.type
_entity_poly.pdbx_seq_one_letter_code
_entity_poly.pdbx_strand_id
1 'polypeptide(L)'
;MFGERLMQLRKRSGLSQNELAEAMGISRQAISKYENNLAEPDLQKIQQFTMILGVSYADLLGNEPPEPKPAANRPSSAITITSLINDRLGNYTGFQIAEGIPSKTAPTFLLIGESSQRGLLGTTRLIELGWYQTRHAAEAELKQIQEAMLRGDAVYHLAYTAKVNKKGMLGVRLLD
;
A
#
# COMPACT_ATOMS: atom_id res chain seq x y z
N MET A 1 11.23 1.95 27.96
CA MET A 1 10.22 2.18 29.03
C MET A 1 8.96 2.80 28.42
N PHE A 2 7.79 2.64 29.05
CA PHE A 2 6.48 3.07 28.50
C PHE A 2 6.45 4.54 28.07
N GLY A 3 6.89 5.47 28.92
CA GLY A 3 6.81 6.91 28.63
C GLY A 3 7.60 7.34 27.40
N GLU A 4 8.82 6.81 27.25
CA GLU A 4 9.65 7.06 26.08
C GLU A 4 9.00 6.51 24.81
N ARG A 5 8.37 5.34 24.90
CA ARG A 5 7.66 4.70 23.79
C ARG A 5 6.43 5.49 23.37
N LEU A 6 5.63 5.95 24.33
CA LEU A 6 4.51 6.85 24.07
C LEU A 6 4.97 8.13 23.36
N MET A 7 6.08 8.73 23.81
CA MET A 7 6.66 9.91 23.16
C MET A 7 7.08 9.62 21.72
N GLN A 8 7.73 8.48 21.47
CA GLN A 8 8.14 8.09 20.12
C GLN A 8 6.94 7.91 19.17
N LEU A 9 5.90 7.20 19.63
CA LEU A 9 4.69 6.96 18.84
C LEU A 9 3.91 8.25 18.56
N ARG A 10 3.82 9.14 19.55
CA ARG A 10 3.24 10.47 19.37
C ARG A 10 3.98 11.26 18.28
N LYS A 11 5.31 11.33 18.36
CA LYS A 11 6.15 12.03 17.38
C LYS A 11 6.01 11.42 15.97
N ARG A 12 5.96 10.09 15.85
CA ARG A 12 5.72 9.40 14.57
C ARG A 12 4.35 9.74 13.96
N SER A 13 3.36 10.01 14.81
CA SER A 13 2.02 10.43 14.39
C SER A 13 1.93 11.92 14.07
N GLY A 14 3.03 12.68 14.19
CA GLY A 14 3.07 14.11 13.91
C GLY A 14 2.41 15.00 14.97
N LEU A 15 2.06 14.44 16.13
CA LEU A 15 1.33 15.15 17.18
C LEU A 15 2.28 15.83 18.19
N SER A 16 1.95 17.04 18.60
CA SER A 16 2.48 17.68 19.79
C SER A 16 1.86 17.07 21.07
N GLN A 17 2.48 17.30 22.23
CA GLN A 17 1.89 16.88 23.51
C GLN A 17 0.51 17.53 23.75
N ASN A 18 0.28 18.73 23.22
CA ASN A 18 -0.98 19.44 23.39
C ASN A 18 -2.08 18.79 22.54
N GLU A 19 -1.80 18.49 21.27
CA GLU A 19 -2.76 17.83 20.38
C GLU A 19 -3.11 16.42 20.86
N LEU A 20 -2.13 15.66 21.37
CA LEU A 20 -2.43 14.35 21.97
C LEU A 20 -3.29 14.50 23.25
N ALA A 21 -3.04 15.53 24.05
CA ALA A 21 -3.83 15.79 25.25
C ALA A 21 -5.28 16.15 24.92
N GLU A 22 -5.48 17.00 23.90
CA GLU A 22 -6.80 17.35 23.37
C GLU A 22 -7.54 16.11 22.85
N ALA A 23 -6.89 15.28 22.04
CA ALA A 23 -7.46 14.03 21.54
C ALA A 23 -7.84 13.04 22.66
N MET A 24 -7.06 13.01 23.74
CA MET A 24 -7.30 12.17 24.92
C MET A 24 -8.32 12.77 25.89
N GLY A 25 -8.70 14.04 25.74
CA GLY A 25 -9.54 14.74 26.71
C GLY A 25 -8.89 14.93 28.09
N ILE A 26 -7.56 15.06 28.14
CA ILE A 26 -6.78 15.26 29.38
C ILE A 26 -5.86 16.47 29.29
N SER A 27 -5.18 16.83 30.38
CA SER A 27 -4.26 17.96 30.36
C SER A 27 -2.92 17.61 29.67
N ARG A 28 -2.31 18.60 29.01
CA ARG A 28 -0.93 18.48 28.48
C ARG A 28 0.08 18.03 29.53
N GLN A 29 -0.11 18.45 30.79
CA GLN A 29 0.72 18.03 31.91
C GLN A 29 0.59 16.54 32.21
N ALA A 30 -0.60 15.93 32.03
CA ALA A 30 -0.77 14.50 32.19
C ALA A 30 0.03 13.73 31.11
N ILE A 31 -0.03 14.15 29.85
CA ILE A 31 0.81 13.59 28.78
C ILE A 31 2.29 13.71 29.11
N SER A 32 2.74 14.89 29.55
CA SER A 32 4.13 15.09 29.96
C SER A 32 4.55 14.17 31.11
N LYS A 33 3.69 13.96 32.11
CA LYS A 33 3.96 13.01 33.20
C LYS A 33 4.09 11.58 32.69
N TYR A 34 3.20 11.15 31.80
CA TYR A 34 3.28 9.81 31.20
C TYR A 34 4.56 9.62 30.39
N GLU A 35 4.92 10.59 29.54
CA GLU A 35 6.12 10.51 28.71
C GLU A 35 7.43 10.47 29.52
N ASN A 36 7.44 11.09 30.71
CA ASN A 36 8.58 11.11 31.61
C ASN A 36 8.54 10.00 32.68
N ASN A 37 7.60 9.06 32.60
CA ASN A 37 7.38 8.00 33.60
C ASN A 37 7.14 8.55 35.03
N LEU A 38 6.58 9.75 35.15
CA LEU A 38 6.23 10.39 36.43
C LEU A 38 4.80 10.03 36.89
N ALA A 39 4.03 9.40 36.01
CA ALA A 39 2.73 8.82 36.30
C ALA A 39 2.50 7.65 35.34
N GLU A 40 1.60 6.74 35.72
CA GLU A 40 1.15 5.66 34.85
C GLU A 40 -0.30 5.89 34.41
N PRO A 41 -0.63 5.67 33.13
CA PRO A 41 -2.01 5.68 32.68
C PRO A 41 -2.74 4.41 33.12
N ASP A 42 -4.03 4.54 33.41
CA ASP A 42 -4.90 3.39 33.61
C ASP A 42 -5.17 2.64 32.29
N LEU A 43 -5.80 1.47 32.39
CA LEU A 43 -6.12 0.63 31.24
C LEU A 43 -7.00 1.34 30.20
N GLN A 44 -7.95 2.18 30.63
CA GLN A 44 -8.82 2.91 29.73
C GLN A 44 -8.02 3.92 28.89
N LYS A 45 -7.08 4.62 29.52
CA LYS A 45 -6.17 5.54 28.82
C LYS A 45 -5.22 4.82 27.88
N ILE A 46 -4.70 3.65 28.28
CA ILE A 46 -3.89 2.81 27.39
C ILE A 46 -4.69 2.45 26.14
N GLN A 47 -5.95 2.02 26.30
CA GLN A 47 -6.82 1.74 25.17
C GLN A 47 -7.05 2.99 24.29
N GLN A 48 -7.30 4.16 24.88
CA GLN A 48 -7.44 5.40 24.12
C GLN A 48 -6.18 5.76 23.33
N PHE A 49 -4.99 5.62 23.93
CA PHE A 49 -3.73 5.84 23.22
C PHE A 49 -3.60 4.93 22.00
N THR A 50 -3.94 3.64 22.13
CA THR A 50 -3.89 2.70 20.99
C THR A 50 -4.80 3.13 19.85
N MET A 51 -6.01 3.62 20.16
CA MET A 51 -6.97 4.09 19.15
C MET A 51 -6.52 5.39 18.48
N ILE A 52 -6.08 6.39 19.25
CA ILE A 52 -5.68 7.71 18.73
C ILE A 52 -4.40 7.61 17.89
N LEU A 53 -3.43 6.81 18.33
CA LEU A 53 -2.15 6.66 17.65
C LEU A 53 -2.19 5.60 16.53
N GLY A 54 -3.27 4.83 16.41
CA GLY A 54 -3.42 3.77 15.41
C GLY A 54 -2.43 2.61 15.60
N VAL A 55 -2.13 2.25 16.85
CA VAL A 55 -1.10 1.28 17.23
C VAL A 55 -1.73 0.14 18.04
N SER A 56 -1.07 -1.02 18.12
CA SER A 56 -1.51 -2.12 18.98
C SER A 56 -1.00 -1.97 20.42
N TYR A 57 -1.57 -2.72 21.35
CA TYR A 57 -1.03 -2.80 22.72
C TYR A 57 0.43 -3.25 22.75
N ALA A 58 0.82 -4.20 21.89
CA ALA A 58 2.21 -4.64 21.77
C ALA A 58 3.12 -3.49 21.31
N ASP A 59 2.66 -2.66 20.37
CA ASP A 59 3.41 -1.50 19.91
C ASP A 59 3.54 -0.42 20.97
N LEU A 60 2.64 -0.35 21.95
CA LEU A 60 2.64 0.68 23.00
C LEU A 60 3.34 0.21 24.29
N LEU A 61 3.20 -1.07 24.64
CA LEU A 61 3.68 -1.67 25.89
C LEU A 61 4.92 -2.56 25.70
N GLY A 62 5.31 -2.85 24.46
CA GLY A 62 6.43 -3.74 24.17
C GLY A 62 7.79 -3.15 24.56
N ASN A 63 8.82 -4.00 24.50
CA ASN A 63 10.22 -3.61 24.74
C ASN A 63 11.04 -3.44 23.45
N GLU A 64 10.56 -3.98 22.33
CA GLU A 64 11.25 -3.88 21.03
C GLU A 64 10.80 -2.64 20.27
N PRO A 65 11.70 -1.87 19.64
CA PRO A 65 11.32 -0.69 18.86
C PRO A 65 10.14 -1.04 17.96
N PRO A 66 9.03 -0.26 17.97
CA PRO A 66 7.87 -0.58 17.15
C PRO A 66 8.35 -0.72 15.73
N GLU A 67 8.30 -1.96 15.21
CA GLU A 67 8.64 -2.24 13.83
C GLU A 67 7.83 -1.25 12.97
N PRO A 68 8.41 -0.68 11.90
CA PRO A 68 7.63 0.11 10.98
C PRO A 68 6.57 -0.82 10.40
N LYS A 69 5.37 -0.80 11.01
CA LYS A 69 4.20 -1.42 10.40
C LYS A 69 4.08 -0.82 9.00
N PRO A 70 3.90 -1.64 7.96
CA PRO A 70 3.47 -1.12 6.66
C PRO A 70 2.30 -0.18 6.95
N ALA A 71 2.33 1.03 6.39
CA ALA A 71 1.31 2.03 6.65
C ALA A 71 -0.03 1.54 6.09
N ALA A 72 -0.72 0.67 6.82
CA ALA A 72 -1.91 -0.05 6.40
C ALA A 72 -3.17 0.83 6.31
N ASN A 73 -2.99 2.15 6.17
CA ASN A 73 -4.05 3.16 6.03
C ASN A 73 -3.55 4.44 5.35
N ARG A 74 -2.40 4.41 4.66
CA ARG A 74 -2.00 5.52 3.79
C ARG A 74 -2.11 5.06 2.34
N PRO A 75 -2.80 5.82 1.48
CA PRO A 75 -2.81 5.49 0.06
C PRO A 75 -1.36 5.41 -0.43
N SER A 76 -0.99 4.28 -1.00
CA SER A 76 0.34 4.10 -1.57
C SER A 76 0.41 4.80 -2.92
N SER A 77 1.49 5.55 -3.16
CA SER A 77 1.76 6.15 -4.47
C SER A 77 2.32 5.14 -5.48
N ALA A 78 2.70 3.95 -5.02
CA ALA A 78 3.23 2.88 -5.86
C ALA A 78 2.81 1.50 -5.34
N ILE A 79 2.70 0.54 -6.24
CA ILE A 79 2.44 -0.86 -5.87
C ILE A 79 3.35 -1.80 -6.65
N THR A 80 3.79 -2.86 -6.00
CA THR A 80 4.62 -3.90 -6.61
C THR A 80 3.72 -4.89 -7.33
N ILE A 81 3.93 -5.10 -8.63
CA ILE A 81 3.22 -6.11 -9.41
C ILE A 81 4.24 -6.96 -10.17
N THR A 82 3.99 -8.26 -10.26
CA THR A 82 4.72 -9.15 -11.17
C THR A 82 4.02 -9.13 -12.52
N SER A 83 4.71 -8.67 -13.57
CA SER A 83 4.25 -8.85 -14.94
C SER A 83 4.31 -10.33 -15.30
N LEU A 84 3.15 -10.90 -15.61
CA LEU A 84 3.03 -12.31 -16.04
C LEU A 84 3.40 -12.50 -17.52
N ILE A 85 3.70 -11.39 -18.22
CA ILE A 85 4.05 -11.39 -19.65
C ILE A 85 5.56 -11.59 -19.84
N ASN A 86 6.37 -11.15 -18.88
CA ASN A 86 7.83 -11.20 -18.95
C ASN A 86 8.51 -11.67 -17.65
N ASP A 87 7.74 -12.16 -16.67
CA ASP A 87 8.21 -12.63 -15.36
C ASP A 87 9.04 -11.58 -14.60
N ARG A 88 8.72 -10.29 -14.76
CA ARG A 88 9.43 -9.19 -14.08
C ARG A 88 8.59 -8.62 -12.96
N LEU A 89 9.22 -8.49 -11.80
CA LEU A 89 8.71 -7.68 -10.70
C LEU A 89 9.03 -6.21 -10.96
N GLY A 90 8.04 -5.34 -10.77
CA GLY A 90 8.21 -3.90 -10.93
C GLY A 90 7.36 -3.10 -9.96
N ASN A 91 7.81 -1.86 -9.69
CA ASN A 91 7.05 -0.86 -8.97
C ASN A 91 6.37 0.08 -9.96
N TYR A 92 5.06 0.22 -9.79
CA TYR A 92 4.20 0.97 -10.71
C TYR A 92 3.43 2.04 -9.97
N THR A 93 3.35 3.22 -10.57
CA THR A 93 2.70 4.42 -10.02
C THR A 93 1.47 4.85 -10.81
N GLY A 94 1.31 4.32 -12.02
CA GLY A 94 0.20 4.61 -12.91
C GLY A 94 -0.21 3.36 -13.68
N PHE A 95 -1.47 3.32 -14.10
CA PHE A 95 -2.07 2.18 -14.79
C PHE A 95 -3.02 2.68 -15.86
N GLN A 96 -2.97 2.04 -17.02
CA GLN A 96 -3.89 2.32 -18.11
C GLN A 96 -4.28 1.03 -18.83
N ILE A 97 -5.47 1.03 -19.41
CA ILE A 97 -5.96 -0.04 -20.27
C ILE A 97 -5.78 0.42 -21.71
N ALA A 98 -5.12 -0.40 -22.53
CA ALA A 98 -5.06 -0.23 -23.97
C ALA A 98 -5.87 -1.31 -24.68
N GLU A 99 -6.45 -0.96 -25.82
CA GLU A 99 -7.10 -1.91 -26.72
C GLU A 99 -6.08 -2.37 -27.78
N GLY A 100 -5.88 -3.68 -27.87
CA GLY A 100 -5.15 -4.35 -28.93
C GLY A 100 -6.04 -4.61 -30.14
N ILE A 101 -5.48 -5.30 -31.15
CA ILE A 101 -6.23 -5.68 -32.35
C ILE A 101 -7.31 -6.72 -31.96
N PRO A 102 -8.60 -6.47 -32.23
CA PRO A 102 -9.67 -7.41 -31.91
C PRO A 102 -9.41 -8.78 -32.54
N SER A 103 -9.45 -9.83 -31.73
CA SER A 103 -9.24 -11.20 -32.18
C SER A 103 -10.14 -12.16 -31.41
N LYS A 104 -10.70 -13.16 -32.11
CA LYS A 104 -11.48 -14.23 -31.46
C LYS A 104 -10.60 -15.20 -30.65
N THR A 105 -9.30 -15.24 -30.92
CA THR A 105 -8.36 -16.22 -30.34
C THR A 105 -7.26 -15.57 -29.51
N ALA A 106 -7.30 -14.24 -29.36
CA ALA A 106 -6.33 -13.50 -28.58
C ALA A 106 -7.04 -12.47 -27.68
N PRO A 107 -6.51 -12.23 -26.47
CA PRO A 107 -7.06 -11.22 -25.59
C PRO A 107 -6.95 -9.84 -26.23
N THR A 108 -7.99 -9.02 -26.06
CA THR A 108 -8.12 -7.72 -26.75
C THR A 108 -7.64 -6.57 -25.87
N PHE A 109 -7.67 -6.71 -24.55
CA PHE A 109 -7.34 -5.60 -23.63
C PHE A 109 -6.01 -5.87 -22.93
N LEU A 110 -5.18 -4.84 -22.81
CA LEU A 110 -3.86 -4.90 -22.20
C LEU A 110 -3.81 -3.94 -21.02
N LEU A 111 -3.46 -4.45 -19.84
CA LEU A 111 -3.12 -3.61 -18.70
C LEU A 111 -1.65 -3.20 -18.81
N ILE A 112 -1.41 -1.91 -18.78
CA ILE A 112 -0.08 -1.30 -18.84
C ILE A 112 0.19 -0.59 -17.52
N GLY A 113 1.35 -0.85 -16.92
CA GLY A 113 1.86 -0.15 -15.76
C GLY A 113 2.90 0.88 -16.13
N GLU A 114 2.81 2.06 -15.53
CA GLU A 114 3.82 3.11 -15.57
C GLU A 114 4.82 2.88 -14.44
N SER A 115 6.07 2.58 -14.79
CA SER A 115 7.11 2.38 -13.78
C SER A 115 7.58 3.71 -13.20
N SER A 116 7.83 3.74 -11.89
CA SER A 116 8.48 4.87 -11.21
C SER A 116 9.92 5.11 -11.69
N GLN A 117 10.56 4.09 -12.26
CA GLN A 117 11.90 4.21 -12.84
C GLN A 117 11.85 4.94 -14.17
N ARG A 118 12.26 6.21 -14.16
CA ARG A 118 12.47 6.99 -15.39
C ARG A 118 13.61 6.40 -16.20
N GLY A 119 13.41 6.30 -17.51
CA GLY A 119 14.46 5.91 -18.45
C GLY A 119 15.60 6.95 -18.52
N LEU A 120 16.67 6.61 -19.24
CA LEU A 120 17.88 7.45 -19.38
C LEU A 120 17.58 8.86 -19.94
N LEU A 121 16.46 9.02 -20.64
CA LEU A 121 15.97 10.28 -21.22
C LEU A 121 14.84 10.94 -20.40
N GLY A 122 14.63 10.49 -19.15
CA GLY A 122 13.56 11.01 -18.30
C GLY A 122 12.15 10.51 -18.64
N THR A 123 12.00 9.64 -19.65
CA THR A 123 10.71 9.10 -20.08
C THR A 123 10.19 8.03 -19.12
N THR A 124 8.88 8.09 -18.81
CA THR A 124 8.18 7.03 -18.08
C THR A 124 8.19 5.75 -18.90
N ARG A 125 8.56 4.63 -18.28
CA ARG A 125 8.53 3.32 -18.96
C ARG A 125 7.15 2.69 -18.79
N LEU A 126 6.52 2.38 -19.91
CA LEU A 126 5.29 1.60 -20.00
C LEU A 126 5.65 0.11 -20.06
N ILE A 127 5.07 -0.68 -19.16
CA ILE A 127 5.32 -2.11 -19.07
C ILE A 127 3.99 -2.85 -19.17
N GLU A 128 3.93 -3.84 -20.06
CA GLU A 128 2.78 -4.73 -20.19
C GLU A 128 2.69 -5.64 -18.94
N LEU A 129 1.54 -5.68 -18.28
CA LEU A 129 1.35 -6.44 -17.03
C LEU A 129 0.51 -7.70 -17.23
N GLY A 130 -0.60 -7.59 -17.96
CA GLY A 130 -1.54 -8.69 -18.16
C GLY A 130 -2.50 -8.41 -19.31
N TRP A 131 -3.08 -9.49 -19.83
CA TRP A 131 -4.01 -9.47 -20.95
C TRP A 131 -5.41 -9.91 -20.51
N TYR A 132 -6.46 -9.31 -21.06
CA TYR A 132 -7.84 -9.57 -20.69
C TYR A 132 -8.70 -9.76 -21.95
N GLN A 133 -9.65 -10.70 -21.87
CA GLN A 133 -10.57 -10.97 -22.98
C GLN A 133 -11.59 -9.85 -23.15
N THR A 134 -12.10 -9.30 -22.05
CA THR A 134 -13.15 -8.28 -22.04
C THR A 134 -12.67 -7.01 -21.36
N ARG A 135 -13.23 -5.87 -21.78
CA ARG A 135 -12.98 -4.58 -21.16
C ARG A 135 -13.36 -4.57 -19.69
N HIS A 136 -14.50 -5.18 -19.37
CA HIS A 136 -15.02 -5.30 -18.02
C HIS A 136 -14.03 -6.01 -17.08
N ALA A 137 -13.38 -7.09 -17.52
CA ALA A 137 -12.37 -7.79 -16.72
C ALA A 137 -11.13 -6.91 -16.47
N ALA A 138 -10.68 -6.17 -17.50
CA ALA A 138 -9.56 -5.24 -17.36
C ALA A 138 -9.90 -4.08 -16.40
N GLU A 139 -11.10 -3.53 -16.49
CA GLU A 139 -11.60 -2.46 -15.59
C GLU A 139 -11.77 -2.97 -14.15
N ALA A 140 -12.24 -4.20 -13.95
CA ALA A 140 -12.34 -4.82 -12.64
C ALA A 140 -10.96 -5.01 -11.99
N GLU A 141 -9.96 -5.44 -12.76
CA GLU A 141 -8.57 -5.52 -12.27
C GLU A 141 -8.04 -4.14 -11.87
N LEU A 142 -8.22 -3.13 -12.74
CA LEU A 142 -7.78 -1.76 -12.46
C LEU A 142 -8.39 -1.22 -11.16
N LYS A 143 -9.67 -1.49 -10.93
CA LYS A 143 -10.37 -1.13 -9.68
C LYS A 143 -9.76 -1.81 -8.46
N GLN A 144 -9.44 -3.10 -8.54
CA GLN A 144 -8.82 -3.84 -7.44
C GLN A 144 -7.40 -3.35 -7.13
N ILE A 145 -6.63 -2.99 -8.15
CA ILE A 145 -5.31 -2.35 -7.97
C ILE A 145 -5.48 -1.01 -7.25
N GLN A 146 -6.44 -0.18 -7.69
CA GLN A 146 -6.72 1.10 -7.02
C GLN A 146 -7.13 0.90 -5.56
N GLU A 147 -8.00 -0.06 -5.26
CA GLU A 147 -8.41 -0.37 -3.89
C GLU A 147 -7.23 -0.88 -3.04
N ALA A 148 -6.36 -1.72 -3.61
CA ALA A 148 -5.14 -2.18 -2.95
C ALA A 148 -4.20 -1.00 -2.63
N MET A 149 -4.02 -0.08 -3.57
CA MET A 149 -3.24 1.14 -3.35
C MET A 149 -3.88 2.03 -2.27
N LEU A 150 -5.20 2.19 -2.25
CA LEU A 150 -5.93 2.96 -1.23
C LEU A 150 -5.78 2.34 0.17
N ARG A 151 -5.75 1.01 0.28
CA ARG A 151 -5.46 0.29 1.53
C ARG A 151 -4.00 0.39 1.97
N GLY A 152 -3.10 0.78 1.06
CA GLY A 152 -1.66 0.80 1.31
C GLY A 152 -0.99 -0.57 1.12
N ASP A 153 -1.60 -1.46 0.34
CA ASP A 153 -1.01 -2.76 0.02
C ASP A 153 0.29 -2.56 -0.79
N ALA A 154 1.39 -3.16 -0.33
CA ALA A 154 2.69 -3.01 -0.98
C ALA A 154 2.82 -3.86 -2.27
N VAL A 155 2.05 -4.95 -2.35
CA VAL A 155 2.12 -5.94 -3.42
C VAL A 155 0.71 -6.27 -3.88
N TYR A 156 0.53 -6.39 -5.18
CA TYR A 156 -0.70 -6.85 -5.79
C TYR A 156 -0.42 -7.96 -6.81
N HIS A 157 -1.28 -8.98 -6.80
CA HIS A 157 -1.26 -10.10 -7.73
C HIS A 157 -2.44 -9.97 -8.68
N LEU A 158 -2.17 -9.93 -9.98
CA LEU A 158 -3.22 -9.84 -11.01
C LEU A 158 -4.17 -11.04 -10.90
N ALA A 159 -5.45 -10.78 -10.72
CA ALA A 159 -6.46 -11.77 -10.38
C ALA A 159 -7.29 -12.24 -11.60
N TYR A 160 -7.45 -11.38 -12.61
CA TYR A 160 -8.36 -11.56 -13.74
C TYR A 160 -7.64 -11.67 -15.09
N THR A 161 -6.31 -11.64 -15.08
CA THR A 161 -5.50 -11.80 -16.29
C THR A 161 -5.73 -13.18 -16.93
N ALA A 162 -5.90 -13.18 -18.25
CA ALA A 162 -5.91 -14.41 -19.02
C ALA A 162 -4.51 -15.04 -19.02
N LYS A 163 -4.45 -16.38 -18.91
CA LYS A 163 -3.21 -17.11 -19.17
C LYS A 163 -2.91 -17.04 -20.65
N VAL A 164 -1.73 -16.55 -21.00
CA VAL A 164 -1.32 -16.39 -22.39
C VAL A 164 0.00 -17.09 -22.66
N ASN A 165 0.12 -17.73 -23.84
CA ASN A 165 1.39 -18.29 -24.30
C ASN A 165 2.04 -17.31 -25.28
N LYS A 166 3.27 -16.87 -24.97
CA LYS A 166 4.09 -16.12 -25.92
C LYS A 166 4.80 -17.12 -26.84
N LYS A 167 4.18 -17.48 -27.97
CA LYS A 167 4.94 -18.04 -29.09
C LYS A 167 5.66 -16.88 -29.79
N GLY A 168 6.99 -16.96 -29.91
CA GLY A 168 7.86 -15.87 -30.39
C GLY A 168 7.38 -15.16 -31.67
N MET A 169 7.81 -13.90 -31.84
CA MET A 169 7.59 -12.94 -32.95
C MET A 169 6.16 -12.76 -33.55
N LEU A 170 5.18 -13.61 -33.27
CA LEU A 170 3.92 -13.71 -34.04
C LEU A 170 2.63 -13.71 -33.18
N GLY A 171 2.66 -12.97 -32.07
CA GLY A 171 1.46 -12.59 -31.33
C GLY A 171 1.10 -13.51 -30.15
N VAL A 172 0.30 -12.94 -29.25
CA VAL A 172 -0.13 -13.54 -27.98
C VAL A 172 -1.38 -14.40 -28.23
N ARG A 173 -1.43 -15.62 -27.68
CA ARG A 173 -2.62 -16.50 -27.73
C ARG A 173 -3.03 -16.93 -26.33
N LEU A 174 -4.34 -17.14 -26.13
CA LEU A 174 -4.88 -17.72 -24.89
C LEU A 174 -4.35 -19.14 -24.70
N LEU A 175 -4.05 -19.50 -23.45
CA LEU A 175 -3.86 -20.88 -23.03
C LEU A 175 -5.23 -21.43 -22.64
N ASP A 176 -5.58 -22.60 -23.19
CA ASP A 176 -6.77 -23.38 -22.80
C ASP A 176 -6.68 -23.85 -21.33
#